data_AF-A0A1G8PTP6-F1
#
_entry.id   AF-A0A1G8PTP6-F1
#
_cell.length_a   1.000
_cell.length_b   1.000
_cell.length_c   1.000
_cell.angle_alpha   90.00
_cell.angle_beta   90.00
_cell.angle_gamma   90.00
#
_symmetry.space_group_name_H-M   'P 1'
#
loop_
_entity.id
_entity.type
_entity.pdbx_description
1 polymer ?
#
loop_
_entity_poly.entity_id
_entity_poly.type
_entity_poly.pdbx_seq_one_letter_code
_entity_poly.pdbx_strand_id
1 'polypeptide(L)'
;MGLCEFIYEDEGAFAVNIVKELTTHALYIRFELGLGSFMDEACRSEGIHRANAICRSVFDPEDHVIFLHHTSYSRNEKRVSIVRLKRFFKTRLRQQLSSSVLPYEFGESEEDLYTFEWKAEIKAKEIRIPYVLESIENLDFRRKPEAGGQIYLYNKTKGILFHMYDDRGCDVYSSDKDALLPLYHKHRKWILDYNRYQIDNLFGEGLAGIIETDEEQKARRKSNNKKIVESGINLRQINTCCITHYFEIPLANADIFAKELAFTSFEIERVSKTDNRVTFTAAKTEALAQIDYQSHLMSMYGKKYGAYIGWSCVRGD
;
A
#
# COMPACT_ATOMS: atom_id res chain seq x y z
N MET A 1 -34.47 -14.57 28.56
CA MET A 1 -34.25 -13.43 27.65
C MET A 1 -33.19 -13.85 26.65
N GLY A 2 -33.53 -14.71 25.70
CA GLY A 2 -34.14 -14.30 24.44
C GLY A 2 -33.05 -14.43 23.37
N LEU A 3 -32.67 -15.69 23.09
CA LEU A 3 -31.75 -16.03 22.01
C LEU A 3 -32.44 -15.65 20.70
N CYS A 4 -31.92 -14.64 19.99
CA CYS A 4 -32.30 -14.40 18.62
C CYS A 4 -31.77 -15.57 17.79
N GLU A 5 -32.67 -16.45 17.35
CA GLU A 5 -32.42 -17.37 16.26
C GLU A 5 -32.04 -16.54 15.02
N PHE A 6 -30.79 -16.65 14.59
CA PHE A 6 -30.36 -16.10 13.32
C PHE A 6 -30.93 -17.02 12.24
N ILE A 7 -31.97 -16.52 11.54
CA ILE A 7 -32.46 -17.14 10.32
C ILE A 7 -31.35 -16.99 9.28
N TYR A 8 -30.76 -18.11 8.88
CA TYR A 8 -29.85 -18.20 7.75
C TYR A 8 -30.69 -18.15 6.48
N GLU A 9 -30.63 -17.03 5.76
CA GLU A 9 -31.01 -17.01 4.35
C GLU A 9 -29.78 -17.47 3.55
N ASP A 10 -29.85 -18.71 3.07
CA ASP A 10 -28.99 -19.21 2.01
C ASP A 10 -29.47 -18.57 0.69
N GLU A 11 -29.06 -17.31 0.46
CA GLU A 11 -29.22 -16.69 -0.85
C GLU A 11 -28.23 -17.32 -1.83
N GLY A 12 -28.61 -18.49 -2.35
CA GLY A 12 -28.02 -19.09 -3.53
C GLY A 12 -28.29 -18.23 -4.77
N ALA A 13 -27.43 -17.25 -5.02
CA ALA A 13 -27.16 -16.66 -6.32
C ALA A 13 -25.86 -15.86 -6.19
N PHE A 14 -24.88 -16.11 -7.06
CA PHE A 14 -23.60 -15.38 -7.24
C PHE A 14 -23.65 -13.88 -6.85
N ALA A 15 -23.60 -13.57 -5.55
CA ALA A 15 -23.38 -12.22 -5.08
C ALA A 15 -21.91 -11.94 -5.35
N VAL A 16 -21.65 -11.11 -6.35
CA VAL A 16 -20.28 -10.73 -6.69
C VAL A 16 -19.65 -10.05 -5.48
N ASN A 17 -18.64 -10.70 -4.91
CA ASN A 17 -17.83 -10.12 -3.84
C ASN A 17 -17.02 -8.98 -4.46
N ILE A 18 -17.50 -7.75 -4.26
CA ILE A 18 -16.90 -6.55 -4.83
C ILE A 18 -15.43 -6.37 -4.41
N VAL A 19 -15.06 -6.82 -3.20
CA VAL A 19 -13.67 -6.79 -2.74
C VAL A 19 -12.85 -7.73 -3.60
N LYS A 20 -13.26 -8.99 -3.76
CA LYS A 20 -12.55 -9.98 -4.60
C LYS A 20 -12.48 -9.53 -6.07
N GLU A 21 -13.56 -8.97 -6.61
CA GLU A 21 -13.61 -8.47 -7.98
C GLU A 21 -12.56 -7.37 -8.21
N LEU A 22 -12.58 -6.33 -7.37
CA LEU A 22 -11.68 -5.19 -7.51
C LEU A 22 -10.23 -5.53 -7.17
N THR A 23 -9.97 -6.29 -6.12
CA THR A 23 -8.58 -6.64 -5.75
C THR A 23 -7.93 -7.58 -6.76
N THR A 24 -8.71 -8.32 -7.55
CA THR A 24 -8.19 -9.24 -8.58
C THR A 24 -8.04 -8.59 -9.95
N HIS A 25 -9.00 -7.75 -10.37
CA HIS A 25 -9.10 -7.29 -11.76
C HIS A 25 -8.96 -5.77 -11.95
N ALA A 26 -9.10 -4.98 -10.89
CA ALA A 26 -9.08 -3.54 -11.01
C ALA A 26 -7.67 -2.96 -11.01
N LEU A 27 -7.57 -1.70 -11.43
CA LEU A 27 -6.36 -0.90 -11.28
C LEU A 27 -6.19 -0.50 -9.82
N TYR A 28 -4.95 -0.30 -9.39
CA TYR A 28 -4.68 0.12 -8.02
C TYR A 28 -3.51 1.10 -7.90
N ILE A 29 -3.53 1.87 -6.81
CA ILE A 29 -2.37 2.59 -6.29
C ILE A 29 -2.11 2.09 -4.88
N ARG A 30 -0.89 1.60 -4.64
CA ARG A 30 -0.41 1.22 -3.31
C ARG A 30 0.36 2.38 -2.69
N PHE A 31 -0.06 2.81 -1.51
CA PHE A 31 0.56 3.88 -0.75
C PHE A 31 1.30 3.35 0.49
N GLU A 32 2.49 3.87 0.73
CA GLU A 32 3.31 3.68 1.92
C GLU A 32 2.89 4.68 3.00
N LEU A 33 2.41 4.16 4.14
CA LEU A 33 1.92 4.95 5.27
C LEU A 33 3.01 5.20 6.31
N GLY A 34 3.70 4.15 6.75
CA GLY A 34 4.81 4.22 7.71
C GLY A 34 6.19 4.30 7.03
N LEU A 35 7.12 5.03 7.65
CA LEU A 35 8.53 5.09 7.26
C LEU A 35 9.38 4.41 8.35
N GLY A 36 9.80 3.16 8.12
CA GLY A 36 10.76 2.47 8.98
C GLY A 36 10.16 1.47 9.99
N SER A 37 10.94 0.45 10.30
CA SER A 37 10.56 -0.75 11.06
C SER A 37 10.48 -0.57 12.58
N PHE A 38 10.27 0.66 13.07
CA PHE A 38 10.26 0.94 14.50
C PHE A 38 8.89 1.40 14.97
N MET A 39 8.42 0.77 16.05
CA MET A 39 7.18 1.04 16.76
C MET A 39 7.24 2.37 17.53
N ASP A 40 7.52 3.48 16.84
CA ASP A 40 7.56 4.80 17.45
C ASP A 40 6.27 5.61 17.18
N GLU A 41 5.99 6.58 18.05
CA GLU A 41 4.79 7.41 17.95
C GLU A 41 4.79 8.29 16.70
N ALA A 42 5.96 8.61 16.15
CA ALA A 42 6.10 9.46 14.97
C ALA A 42 5.66 8.70 13.72
N CYS A 43 6.10 7.45 13.55
CA CYS A 43 5.70 6.53 12.50
C CYS A 43 4.18 6.34 12.50
N ARG A 44 3.60 6.03 13.67
CA ARG A 44 2.14 5.90 13.84
C ARG A 44 1.38 7.17 13.44
N SER A 45 1.88 8.31 13.90
CA SER A 45 1.24 9.61 13.65
C SER A 45 1.29 9.99 12.17
N GLU A 46 2.41 9.70 11.51
CA GLU A 46 2.60 9.89 10.08
C GLU A 46 1.70 8.93 9.27
N GLY A 47 1.63 7.65 9.64
CA GLY A 47 0.75 6.67 9.01
C GLY A 47 -0.71 7.11 9.03
N ILE A 48 -1.21 7.51 10.20
CA ILE A 48 -2.55 8.08 10.37
C ILE A 48 -2.72 9.38 9.56
N HIS A 49 -1.70 10.24 9.52
CA HIS A 49 -1.76 11.49 8.76
C HIS A 49 -1.94 11.23 7.26
N ARG A 50 -1.09 10.38 6.68
CA ARG A 50 -1.16 10.00 5.26
C ARG A 50 -2.47 9.31 4.92
N ALA A 51 -2.88 8.33 5.73
CA ALA A 51 -4.13 7.61 5.51
C ALA A 51 -5.33 8.56 5.52
N ASN A 52 -5.39 9.51 6.46
CA ASN A 52 -6.44 10.52 6.50
C ASN A 52 -6.42 11.43 5.27
N ALA A 53 -5.24 11.86 4.81
CA ALA A 53 -5.11 12.71 3.63
C ALA A 53 -5.55 11.99 2.33
N ILE A 54 -5.23 10.70 2.21
CA ILE A 54 -5.69 9.83 1.12
C ILE A 54 -7.22 9.65 1.20
N CYS A 55 -7.76 9.24 2.35
CA CYS A 55 -9.21 9.08 2.55
C CYS A 55 -9.99 10.37 2.22
N ARG A 56 -9.51 11.55 2.63
CA ARG A 56 -10.16 12.83 2.30
C ARG A 56 -10.18 13.14 0.80
N SER A 57 -9.32 12.50 0.02
CA SER A 57 -9.31 12.63 -1.44
C SER A 57 -10.22 11.59 -2.10
N VAL A 58 -10.47 10.45 -1.43
CA VAL A 58 -11.38 9.41 -1.88
C VAL A 58 -12.84 9.74 -1.55
N PHE A 59 -13.15 10.28 -0.38
CA PHE A 59 -14.53 10.42 0.13
C PHE A 59 -14.95 11.88 0.32
N ASP A 60 -16.03 12.28 -0.36
CA ASP A 60 -16.78 13.48 -0.02
C ASP A 60 -17.91 13.17 0.98
N PRO A 61 -18.33 14.13 1.84
CA PRO A 61 -19.31 13.87 2.90
C PRO A 61 -20.62 13.24 2.44
N GLU A 62 -21.09 13.58 1.24
CA GLU A 62 -22.36 13.12 0.67
C GLU A 62 -22.23 11.89 -0.24
N ASP A 63 -21.02 11.35 -0.42
CA ASP A 63 -20.82 10.12 -1.20
C ASP A 63 -21.54 8.94 -0.55
N HIS A 64 -22.06 8.04 -1.39
CA HIS A 64 -22.59 6.76 -0.94
C HIS A 64 -21.44 5.77 -0.80
N VAL A 65 -21.31 5.20 0.39
CA VAL A 65 -20.22 4.29 0.76
C VAL A 65 -20.81 2.97 1.22
N ILE A 66 -20.28 1.88 0.68
CA ILE A 66 -20.46 0.54 1.24
C ILE A 66 -19.29 0.30 2.19
N PHE A 67 -19.58 0.29 3.48
CA PHE A 67 -18.65 -0.12 4.53
C PHE A 67 -18.70 -1.65 4.65
N LEU A 68 -17.56 -2.30 4.53
CA LEU A 68 -17.42 -3.74 4.67
C LEU A 68 -16.45 -4.03 5.81
N HIS A 69 -16.83 -4.95 6.70
CA HIS A 69 -15.96 -5.46 7.76
C HIS A 69 -15.88 -6.97 7.63
N HIS A 70 -14.66 -7.48 7.44
CA HIS A 70 -14.37 -8.90 7.29
C HIS A 70 -13.67 -9.41 8.55
N THR A 71 -14.20 -10.48 9.13
CA THR A 71 -13.50 -11.24 10.17
C THR A 71 -13.43 -12.70 9.78
N SER A 72 -12.22 -13.25 9.78
CA SER A 72 -12.02 -14.66 9.51
C SER A 72 -12.08 -15.47 10.80
N TYR A 73 -12.76 -16.61 10.74
CA TYR A 73 -12.93 -17.54 11.86
C TYR A 73 -12.56 -18.95 11.45
N SER A 74 -12.12 -19.75 12.41
CA SER A 74 -12.05 -21.20 12.21
C SER A 74 -13.43 -21.82 12.45
N ARG A 75 -13.82 -22.77 11.59
CA ARG A 75 -15.02 -23.61 11.78
C ARG A 75 -15.01 -24.35 13.12
N ASN A 76 -13.82 -24.62 13.66
CA ASN A 76 -13.63 -25.33 14.93
C ASN A 76 -13.69 -24.39 16.16
N GLU A 77 -13.83 -23.09 15.95
CA GLU A 77 -13.80 -22.09 17.02
C GLU A 77 -15.16 -21.96 17.72
N LYS A 78 -15.21 -22.28 19.02
CA LYS A 78 -16.45 -22.27 19.81
C LYS A 78 -16.92 -20.87 20.23
N ARG A 79 -16.09 -19.84 20.05
CA ARG A 79 -16.36 -18.46 20.47
C ARG A 79 -16.01 -17.48 19.35
N VAL A 80 -17.04 -17.02 18.65
CA VAL A 80 -16.92 -15.94 17.67
C VAL A 80 -16.91 -14.60 18.43
N SER A 81 -15.87 -13.80 18.23
CA SER A 81 -15.79 -12.48 18.85
C SER A 81 -16.84 -11.54 18.24
N ILE A 82 -17.66 -10.89 19.07
CA ILE A 82 -18.67 -9.96 18.56
C ILE A 82 -18.01 -8.63 18.19
N VAL A 83 -17.90 -8.35 16.89
CA VAL A 83 -17.41 -7.07 16.39
C VAL A 83 -18.44 -5.97 16.72
N ARG A 84 -18.02 -4.97 17.49
CA ARG A 84 -18.88 -3.84 17.87
C ARG A 84 -18.97 -2.78 16.78
N LEU A 85 -19.59 -3.10 15.65
CA LEU A 85 -19.64 -2.24 14.44
C LEU A 85 -20.17 -0.83 14.70
N LYS A 86 -21.13 -0.68 15.62
CA LYS A 86 -21.77 0.61 15.95
C LYS A 86 -20.77 1.73 16.29
N ARG A 87 -19.57 1.38 16.78
CA ARG A 87 -18.53 2.37 17.13
C ARG A 87 -17.94 3.10 15.92
N PHE A 88 -18.06 2.53 14.71
CA PHE A 88 -17.53 3.12 13.48
C PHE A 88 -18.47 4.17 12.86
N PHE A 89 -19.69 4.33 13.39
CA PHE A 89 -20.71 5.18 12.80
C PHE A 89 -21.17 6.27 13.78
N LYS A 90 -21.54 7.43 13.24
CA LYS A 90 -22.13 8.54 14.01
C LYS A 90 -23.60 8.30 14.30
N THR A 91 -24.33 7.79 13.31
CA THR A 91 -25.76 7.45 13.39
C THR A 91 -26.01 5.99 13.71
N ARG A 92 -27.23 5.67 14.13
CA ARG A 92 -27.64 4.28 14.41
C ARG A 92 -27.98 3.56 13.10
N LEU A 93 -27.28 2.47 12.83
CA LEU A 93 -27.49 1.57 11.68
C LEU A 93 -28.77 0.70 11.81
N ARG A 94 -29.97 1.29 11.77
CA ARG A 94 -31.21 0.54 12.07
C ARG A 94 -31.64 -0.45 10.97
N GLN A 95 -31.39 -0.15 9.69
CA GLN A 95 -31.88 -0.94 8.54
C GLN A 95 -30.85 -1.09 7.40
N GLN A 96 -29.63 -0.59 7.60
CA GLN A 96 -28.60 -0.54 6.56
C GLN A 96 -27.56 -1.66 6.68
N LEU A 97 -27.67 -2.52 7.71
CA LEU A 97 -26.68 -3.52 8.04
C LEU A 97 -27.16 -4.90 7.57
N SER A 98 -26.36 -5.56 6.73
CA SER A 98 -26.51 -6.96 6.36
C SER A 98 -25.25 -7.74 6.72
N SER A 99 -25.36 -9.06 6.77
CA SER A 99 -24.23 -9.97 7.01
C SER A 99 -24.25 -11.15 6.06
N SER A 100 -23.10 -11.62 5.65
CA SER A 100 -22.93 -12.79 4.78
C SER A 100 -21.73 -13.63 5.21
N VAL A 101 -21.68 -14.89 4.78
CA VAL A 101 -20.52 -15.78 4.96
C VAL A 101 -19.86 -15.96 3.60
N LEU A 102 -18.56 -15.71 3.54
CA LEU A 102 -17.74 -15.79 2.35
C LEU A 102 -16.67 -16.89 2.51
N PRO A 103 -16.15 -17.45 1.40
CA PRO A 103 -14.92 -18.23 1.42
C PRO A 103 -13.77 -17.44 2.06
N TYR A 104 -12.80 -18.15 2.63
CA TYR A 104 -11.66 -17.51 3.28
C TYR A 104 -10.88 -16.61 2.30
N GLU A 105 -10.70 -15.35 2.70
CA GLU A 105 -10.17 -14.30 1.81
C GLU A 105 -8.66 -14.46 1.47
N PHE A 106 -7.89 -15.22 2.27
CA PHE A 106 -6.44 -15.37 2.10
C PHE A 106 -6.00 -16.71 1.49
N GLY A 107 -6.94 -17.60 1.13
CA GLY A 107 -6.58 -18.86 0.47
C GLY A 107 -7.75 -19.81 0.33
N GLU A 108 -7.97 -20.30 -0.90
CA GLU A 108 -9.05 -21.26 -1.18
C GLU A 108 -8.77 -22.67 -0.62
N SER A 109 -7.54 -22.93 -0.15
CA SER A 109 -7.13 -24.24 0.38
C SER A 109 -7.32 -24.44 1.89
N GLU A 110 -7.73 -23.41 2.63
CA GLU A 110 -7.98 -23.52 4.07
C GLU A 110 -9.47 -23.79 4.34
N GLU A 111 -9.92 -25.02 4.04
CA GLU A 111 -11.33 -25.45 4.14
C GLU A 111 -11.96 -25.23 5.52
N ASP A 112 -11.11 -25.18 6.56
CA ASP A 112 -11.49 -24.95 7.95
C ASP A 112 -11.68 -23.47 8.32
N LEU A 113 -11.41 -22.54 7.40
CA LEU A 113 -11.61 -21.11 7.62
C LEU A 113 -12.76 -20.56 6.77
N TYR A 114 -13.43 -19.54 7.30
CA TYR A 114 -14.41 -18.76 6.55
C TYR A 114 -14.30 -17.29 6.95
N THR A 115 -14.75 -16.40 6.07
CA THR A 115 -14.80 -14.96 6.34
C THR A 115 -16.24 -14.55 6.58
N PHE A 116 -16.51 -13.93 7.72
CA PHE A 116 -17.79 -13.31 8.03
C PHE A 116 -17.74 -11.85 7.60
N GLU A 117 -18.62 -11.46 6.68
CA GLU A 117 -18.74 -10.10 6.18
C GLU A 117 -19.92 -9.41 6.85
N TRP A 118 -19.66 -8.20 7.35
CA TRP A 118 -20.69 -7.23 7.69
C TRP A 118 -20.67 -6.09 6.68
N LYS A 119 -21.82 -5.77 6.12
CA LYS A 119 -21.99 -4.75 5.09
C LYS A 119 -22.95 -3.67 5.55
N ALA A 120 -22.57 -2.41 5.40
CA ALA A 120 -23.43 -1.27 5.64
C ALA A 120 -23.36 -0.25 4.50
N GLU A 121 -24.51 0.08 3.89
CA GLU A 121 -24.61 1.15 2.90
C GLU A 121 -25.04 2.46 3.58
N ILE A 122 -24.17 3.47 3.54
CA ILE A 122 -24.37 4.73 4.27
C ILE A 122 -23.66 5.90 3.58
N LYS A 123 -23.95 7.14 4.00
CA LYS A 123 -23.19 8.32 3.58
C LYS A 123 -21.82 8.37 4.25
N ALA A 124 -20.79 8.81 3.53
CA ALA A 124 -19.43 8.93 4.06
C ALA A 124 -19.36 9.75 5.36
N LYS A 125 -20.11 10.86 5.47
CA LYS A 125 -20.14 11.72 6.67
C LYS A 125 -20.59 11.01 7.94
N GLU A 126 -21.33 9.91 7.81
CA GLU A 126 -21.83 9.11 8.91
C GLU A 126 -20.79 8.10 9.42
N ILE A 127 -19.75 7.83 8.64
CA ILE A 127 -18.63 6.98 9.04
C ILE A 127 -17.64 7.84 9.85
N ARG A 128 -17.19 7.31 10.98
CA ARG A 128 -16.12 7.91 11.78
C ARG A 128 -14.77 7.51 11.17
N ILE A 129 -14.48 7.98 9.95
CA ILE A 129 -13.26 7.62 9.20
C ILE A 129 -11.98 7.75 10.05
N PRO A 130 -11.75 8.85 10.80
CA PRO A 130 -10.55 8.93 11.65
C PRO A 130 -10.44 7.81 12.67
N TYR A 131 -11.57 7.40 13.27
CA TYR A 131 -11.62 6.28 14.22
C TYR A 131 -11.40 4.93 13.52
N VAL A 132 -11.88 4.76 12.28
CA VAL A 132 -11.62 3.56 11.47
C VAL A 132 -10.13 3.42 11.23
N LEU A 133 -9.48 4.46 10.70
CA LEU A 133 -8.05 4.47 10.40
C LEU A 133 -7.20 4.24 11.65
N GLU A 134 -7.49 4.96 12.73
CA GLU A 134 -6.81 4.77 14.02
C GLU A 134 -6.97 3.34 14.54
N SER A 135 -8.13 2.72 14.33
CA SER A 135 -8.36 1.35 14.80
C SER A 135 -7.61 0.28 14.01
N ILE A 136 -7.30 0.55 12.74
CA ILE A 136 -6.49 -0.33 11.89
C ILE A 136 -5.02 -0.16 12.29
N GLU A 137 -4.52 1.08 12.28
CA GLU A 137 -3.15 1.43 12.65
C GLU A 137 -2.76 0.84 14.02
N ASN A 138 -3.63 1.00 15.02
CA ASN A 138 -3.32 0.59 16.38
C ASN A 138 -3.13 -0.93 16.56
N LEU A 139 -3.49 -1.76 15.58
CA LEU A 139 -3.31 -3.22 15.65
C LEU A 139 -1.83 -3.57 15.82
N ASP A 140 -0.96 -3.01 14.99
CA ASP A 140 0.49 -3.26 15.03
C ASP A 140 1.13 -2.60 16.25
N PHE A 141 0.57 -1.49 16.72
CA PHE A 141 0.98 -0.79 17.95
C PHE A 141 0.41 -1.38 19.24
N ARG A 142 -0.41 -2.44 19.16
CA ARG A 142 -1.08 -3.08 20.32
C ARG A 142 -1.85 -2.09 21.19
N ARG A 143 -2.54 -1.13 20.55
CA ARG A 143 -3.31 -0.07 21.20
C ARG A 143 -4.80 -0.25 20.96
N LYS A 144 -5.62 0.41 21.78
CA LYS A 144 -7.05 0.57 21.52
C LYS A 144 -7.31 1.98 20.94
N PRO A 145 -8.32 2.14 20.08
CA PRO A 145 -9.22 1.09 19.57
C PRO A 145 -8.53 0.17 18.57
N GLU A 146 -9.04 -1.06 18.41
CA GLU A 146 -8.62 -2.03 17.37
C GLU A 146 -9.78 -2.29 16.41
N ALA A 147 -9.51 -2.52 15.12
CA ALA A 147 -10.52 -2.77 14.10
C ALA A 147 -11.27 -4.11 14.30
N GLY A 148 -10.58 -5.14 14.79
CA GLY A 148 -11.15 -6.48 15.03
C GLY A 148 -11.47 -7.26 13.75
N GLY A 149 -10.80 -6.93 12.65
CA GLY A 149 -11.00 -7.49 11.31
C GLY A 149 -10.48 -6.53 10.24
N GLN A 150 -10.57 -6.93 8.98
CA GLN A 150 -10.28 -6.08 7.84
C GLN A 150 -11.45 -5.14 7.57
N ILE A 151 -11.17 -3.91 7.17
CA ILE A 151 -12.20 -2.92 6.82
C ILE A 151 -11.95 -2.43 5.40
N TYR A 152 -12.97 -2.55 4.57
CA TYR A 152 -12.97 -2.01 3.22
C TYR A 152 -14.03 -0.92 3.11
N LEU A 153 -13.68 0.19 2.46
CA LEU A 153 -14.58 1.31 2.23
C LEU A 153 -14.74 1.49 0.73
N TYR A 154 -15.87 1.05 0.19
CA TYR A 154 -16.17 1.23 -1.23
C TYR A 154 -17.00 2.49 -1.45
N ASN A 155 -16.39 3.52 -2.03
CA ASN A 155 -17.07 4.70 -2.52
C ASN A 155 -17.83 4.36 -3.80
N LYS A 156 -19.12 4.05 -3.66
CA LYS A 156 -20.00 3.69 -4.77
C LYS A 156 -20.31 4.89 -5.67
N THR A 157 -20.22 6.12 -5.16
CA THR A 157 -20.39 7.34 -5.97
C THR A 157 -19.24 7.53 -6.96
N LYS A 158 -18.01 7.18 -6.57
CA LYS A 158 -16.81 7.36 -7.41
C LYS A 158 -16.24 6.06 -8.00
N GLY A 159 -16.79 4.90 -7.63
CA GLY A 159 -16.28 3.61 -8.04
C GLY A 159 -14.88 3.30 -7.49
N ILE A 160 -14.57 3.74 -6.26
CA ILE A 160 -13.25 3.58 -5.64
C ILE A 160 -13.35 2.71 -4.39
N LEU A 161 -12.51 1.68 -4.29
CA LEU A 161 -12.33 0.89 -3.06
C LEU A 161 -11.09 1.35 -2.32
N PHE A 162 -11.24 1.73 -1.05
CA PHE A 162 -10.13 2.03 -0.15
C PHE A 162 -9.95 0.91 0.86
N HIS A 163 -8.71 0.43 1.01
CA HIS A 163 -8.33 -0.59 1.99
C HIS A 163 -7.02 -0.23 2.66
N MET A 164 -7.07 0.14 3.94
CA MET A 164 -5.89 0.20 4.80
C MET A 164 -5.78 -1.14 5.52
N TYR A 165 -4.67 -1.84 5.34
CA TYR A 165 -4.50 -3.21 5.86
C TYR A 165 -3.69 -3.25 7.15
N ASP A 166 -2.70 -2.36 7.33
CA ASP A 166 -1.88 -2.23 8.52
C ASP A 166 -1.17 -0.86 8.55
N ASP A 167 -0.23 -0.69 9.49
CA ASP A 167 0.63 0.50 9.63
C ASP A 167 1.59 0.76 8.46
N ARG A 168 1.82 -0.23 7.60
CA ARG A 168 2.76 -0.13 6.47
C ARG A 168 2.12 0.55 5.28
N GLY A 169 0.82 0.32 5.02
CA GLY A 169 0.23 0.80 3.79
C GLY A 169 -1.28 0.72 3.64
N CYS A 170 -1.75 1.34 2.56
CA CYS A 170 -3.11 1.20 2.08
C CYS A 170 -3.14 1.12 0.54
N ASP A 171 -4.14 0.42 0.04
CA ASP A 171 -4.41 0.27 -1.38
C ASP A 171 -5.72 0.98 -1.75
N VAL A 172 -5.69 1.62 -2.93
CA VAL A 172 -6.87 2.24 -3.53
C VAL A 172 -7.10 1.65 -4.90
N TYR A 173 -8.27 1.03 -5.10
CA TYR A 173 -8.63 0.33 -6.33
C TYR A 173 -9.75 1.05 -7.07
N SER A 174 -9.73 0.98 -8.40
CA SER A 174 -10.86 1.34 -9.26
C SER A 174 -10.75 0.66 -10.61
N SER A 175 -11.89 0.32 -11.22
CA SER A 175 -11.92 -0.09 -12.62
C SER A 175 -11.78 1.10 -13.57
N ASP A 176 -11.91 2.32 -13.07
CA ASP A 176 -11.75 3.57 -13.82
C ASP A 176 -10.39 4.22 -13.50
N LYS A 177 -9.54 4.33 -14.52
CA LYS A 177 -8.24 5.00 -14.42
C LYS A 177 -8.39 6.48 -14.08
N ASP A 178 -9.41 7.15 -14.61
CA ASP A 178 -9.62 8.59 -14.42
C ASP A 178 -10.03 8.90 -12.97
N ALA A 179 -10.71 7.95 -12.31
CA ALA A 179 -11.01 8.04 -10.88
C ALA A 179 -9.74 8.01 -9.99
N LEU A 180 -8.68 7.32 -10.43
CA LEU A 180 -7.42 7.20 -9.69
C LEU A 180 -6.40 8.30 -10.02
N LEU A 181 -6.50 8.91 -11.21
CA LEU A 181 -5.52 9.90 -11.68
C LEU A 181 -5.33 11.10 -10.72
N PRO A 182 -6.38 11.70 -10.13
CA PRO A 182 -6.22 12.77 -9.14
C PRO A 182 -5.45 12.31 -7.88
N LEU A 183 -5.65 11.07 -7.46
CA LEU A 183 -4.96 10.49 -6.31
C LEU A 183 -3.48 10.25 -6.62
N TYR A 184 -3.19 9.73 -7.82
CA TYR A 184 -1.83 9.54 -8.32
C TYR A 184 -1.03 10.85 -8.25
N HIS A 185 -1.55 11.94 -8.81
CA HIS A 185 -0.84 13.22 -8.81
C HIS A 185 -0.67 13.82 -7.43
N LYS A 186 -1.76 13.83 -6.64
CA LYS A 186 -1.78 14.52 -5.34
C LYS A 186 -0.92 13.82 -4.29
N HIS A 187 -0.94 12.49 -4.29
CA HIS A 187 -0.26 11.65 -3.30
C HIS A 187 0.93 10.91 -3.90
N ARG A 188 1.46 11.38 -5.03
CA ARG A 188 2.54 10.72 -5.78
C ARG A 188 3.75 10.39 -4.92
N LYS A 189 4.05 11.24 -3.94
CA LYS A 189 5.17 11.07 -2.99
C LYS A 189 5.00 9.85 -2.07
N TRP A 190 3.77 9.42 -1.82
CA TRP A 190 3.47 8.31 -0.91
C TRP A 190 3.26 6.99 -1.64
N ILE A 191 3.37 6.94 -2.97
CA ILE A 191 3.30 5.67 -3.70
C ILE A 191 4.48 4.80 -3.27
N LEU A 192 4.20 3.55 -2.90
CA LEU A 192 5.21 2.58 -2.50
C LEU A 192 6.23 2.38 -3.62
N ASP A 193 7.51 2.63 -3.34
CA ASP A 193 8.58 2.60 -4.34
C ASP A 193 8.68 1.25 -5.06
N TYR A 194 8.38 0.14 -4.36
CA TYR A 194 8.31 -1.19 -4.95
C TYR A 194 7.37 -1.25 -6.16
N ASN A 195 6.20 -0.60 -6.07
CA ASN A 195 5.18 -0.59 -7.12
C ASN A 195 5.27 0.63 -8.03
N ARG A 196 6.13 1.62 -7.72
CA ARG A 196 6.21 2.91 -8.44
C ARG A 196 6.37 2.74 -9.94
N TYR A 197 7.31 1.90 -10.38
CA TYR A 197 7.54 1.69 -11.81
C TYR A 197 6.29 1.16 -12.53
N GLN A 198 5.55 0.23 -11.91
CA GLN A 198 4.32 -0.32 -12.49
C GLN A 198 3.20 0.73 -12.51
N ILE A 199 3.06 1.49 -11.42
CA ILE A 199 2.02 2.53 -11.28
C ILE A 199 2.28 3.70 -12.25
N ASP A 200 3.51 4.16 -12.39
CA ASP A 200 3.90 5.18 -13.37
C ASP A 200 3.54 4.74 -14.80
N ASN A 201 3.84 3.49 -15.17
CA ASN A 201 3.47 2.92 -16.47
C ASN A 201 1.94 2.86 -16.66
N LEU A 202 1.19 2.52 -15.61
CA LEU A 202 -0.28 2.52 -15.67
C LEU A 202 -0.83 3.90 -16.03
N PHE A 203 -0.27 4.96 -15.43
CA PHE A 203 -0.72 6.33 -15.69
C PHE A 203 -0.16 6.93 -16.98
N GLY A 204 0.94 6.41 -17.50
CA GLY A 204 1.61 6.98 -18.66
C GLY A 204 2.50 8.18 -18.30
N GLU A 205 2.90 8.27 -17.03
CA GLU A 205 3.68 9.37 -16.47
C GLU A 205 4.91 8.83 -15.73
N GLY A 206 5.81 9.71 -15.28
CA GLY A 206 7.00 9.28 -14.55
C GLY A 206 7.88 8.35 -15.38
N LEU A 207 8.10 7.12 -14.92
CA LEU A 207 8.91 6.12 -15.63
C LEU A 207 8.19 5.43 -16.82
N ALA A 208 6.99 5.88 -17.20
CA ALA A 208 6.25 5.29 -18.31
C ALA A 208 7.07 5.18 -19.61
N GLY A 209 7.00 4.01 -20.25
CA GLY A 209 7.63 3.73 -21.54
C GLY A 209 9.14 3.45 -21.46
N ILE A 210 9.75 3.55 -20.28
CA ILE A 210 11.13 3.08 -20.06
C ILE A 210 11.07 1.58 -19.81
N ILE A 211 11.84 0.80 -20.56
CA ILE A 211 11.78 -0.66 -20.52
C ILE A 211 13.17 -1.20 -20.11
N GLU A 212 13.18 -2.11 -19.13
CA GLU A 212 14.34 -2.97 -18.86
C GLU A 212 14.32 -4.15 -19.83
N THR A 213 15.38 -4.34 -20.63
CA THR A 213 15.50 -5.54 -21.47
C THR A 213 15.88 -6.78 -20.66
N ASP A 214 15.65 -7.96 -21.20
CA ASP A 214 16.03 -9.22 -20.54
C ASP A 214 17.54 -9.29 -20.25
N GLU A 215 18.38 -8.76 -21.14
CA GLU A 215 19.83 -8.68 -20.96
C GLU A 215 20.20 -7.73 -19.82
N GLU A 216 19.56 -6.55 -19.77
CA GLU A 216 19.75 -5.56 -18.70
C GLU A 216 19.35 -6.15 -17.34
N GLN A 217 18.19 -6.82 -17.28
CA GLN A 217 17.70 -7.49 -16.07
C GLN A 217 18.66 -8.58 -15.59
N LYS A 218 19.11 -9.46 -16.50
CA LYS A 218 20.07 -10.53 -16.18
C LYS A 218 21.40 -9.96 -15.69
N ALA A 219 21.90 -8.91 -16.34
CA ALA A 219 23.13 -8.25 -15.95
C ALA A 219 23.01 -7.60 -14.56
N ARG A 220 21.91 -6.88 -14.31
CA ARG A 220 21.62 -6.24 -13.01
C ARG A 220 21.52 -7.27 -11.89
N ARG A 221 20.73 -8.34 -12.07
CA ARG A 221 20.61 -9.43 -11.08
C ARG A 221 21.93 -10.12 -10.80
N LYS A 222 22.74 -10.38 -11.85
CA LYS A 222 24.09 -10.95 -11.69
C LYS A 222 25.00 -10.03 -10.88
N SER A 223 24.96 -8.73 -11.16
CA SER A 223 25.72 -7.70 -10.42
C SER A 223 25.30 -7.61 -8.96
N ASN A 224 23.98 -7.60 -8.70
CA ASN A 224 23.43 -7.60 -7.35
C ASN A 224 23.88 -8.83 -6.56
N ASN A 225 23.71 -10.03 -7.12
CA ASN A 225 24.11 -11.28 -6.47
C ASN A 225 25.59 -11.30 -6.13
N LYS A 226 26.45 -10.82 -7.06
CA LYS A 226 27.88 -10.70 -6.80
C LYS A 226 28.16 -9.77 -5.61
N LYS A 227 27.57 -8.56 -5.59
CA LYS A 227 27.74 -7.59 -4.50
C LYS A 227 27.19 -8.08 -3.15
N ILE A 228 26.09 -8.83 -3.14
CA ILE A 228 25.54 -9.46 -1.93
C ILE A 228 26.53 -10.48 -1.36
N VAL A 229 27.14 -11.32 -2.22
CA VAL A 229 28.13 -12.29 -1.77
C VAL A 229 29.38 -11.58 -1.23
N GLU A 230 29.85 -10.55 -1.93
CA GLU A 230 31.02 -9.75 -1.52
C GLU A 230 30.79 -8.98 -0.21
N SER A 231 29.54 -8.59 0.09
CA SER A 231 29.23 -7.90 1.36
C SER A 231 29.26 -8.83 2.58
N GLY A 232 29.20 -10.15 2.38
CA GLY A 232 29.15 -11.14 3.46
C GLY A 232 27.87 -11.09 4.31
N ILE A 233 26.84 -10.36 3.87
CA ILE A 233 25.59 -10.20 4.62
C ILE A 233 24.66 -11.40 4.36
N ASN A 234 24.25 -12.07 5.44
CA ASN A 234 23.29 -13.16 5.35
C ASN A 234 21.86 -12.60 5.24
N LEU A 235 21.26 -12.72 4.06
CA LEU A 235 19.90 -12.24 3.80
C LEU A 235 18.79 -12.98 4.57
N ARG A 236 19.10 -14.11 5.23
CA ARG A 236 18.16 -14.86 6.09
C ARG A 236 18.17 -14.37 7.54
N GLN A 237 19.08 -13.47 7.88
CA GLN A 237 19.16 -12.80 9.18
C GLN A 237 18.80 -11.32 9.00
N ILE A 238 18.90 -10.55 10.08
CA ILE A 238 18.77 -9.09 10.01
C ILE A 238 19.80 -8.56 9.01
N ASN A 239 19.28 -7.94 7.95
CA ASN A 239 20.02 -7.47 6.80
C ASN A 239 19.68 -6.02 6.45
N THR A 240 19.16 -5.26 7.42
CA THR A 240 18.88 -3.83 7.28
C THR A 240 20.18 -3.06 7.04
N CYS A 241 20.23 -2.34 5.93
CA CYS A 241 21.39 -1.57 5.50
C CYS A 241 20.96 -0.19 5.04
N CYS A 242 21.83 0.80 5.22
CA CYS A 242 21.76 2.01 4.41
C CYS A 242 22.29 1.66 3.01
N ILE A 243 21.40 1.65 2.03
CA ILE A 243 21.71 1.34 0.63
C ILE A 243 21.78 2.67 -0.12
N THR A 244 22.94 2.96 -0.72
CA THR A 244 23.18 4.19 -1.49
C THR A 244 23.34 3.85 -2.95
N HIS A 245 22.55 4.50 -3.79
CA HIS A 245 22.57 4.42 -5.24
C HIS A 245 23.28 5.63 -5.84
N TYR A 246 24.02 5.43 -6.92
CA TYR A 246 24.87 6.45 -7.54
C TYR A 246 24.46 6.71 -8.99
N PHE A 247 24.45 7.99 -9.36
CA PHE A 247 24.05 8.45 -10.68
C PHE A 247 25.03 9.45 -11.26
N GLU A 248 25.16 9.42 -12.58
CA GLU A 248 25.76 10.50 -13.38
C GLU A 248 24.73 11.01 -14.38
N ILE A 249 24.27 12.23 -14.17
CA ILE A 249 23.18 12.84 -14.95
C ILE A 249 23.73 14.02 -15.76
N PRO A 250 23.46 14.12 -17.07
CA PRO A 250 23.77 15.31 -17.85
C PRO A 250 23.18 16.57 -17.20
N LEU A 251 23.94 17.67 -17.22
CA LEU A 251 23.52 18.92 -16.55
C LEU A 251 22.13 19.39 -17.01
N ALA A 252 21.78 19.20 -18.29
CA ALA A 252 20.48 19.54 -18.86
C ALA A 252 19.29 18.77 -18.21
N ASN A 253 19.53 17.57 -17.70
CA ASN A 253 18.50 16.72 -17.09
C ASN A 253 18.51 16.77 -15.56
N ALA A 254 19.53 17.38 -14.94
CA ALA A 254 19.81 17.28 -13.51
C ALA A 254 18.65 17.77 -12.63
N ASP A 255 18.01 18.88 -12.99
CA ASP A 255 16.91 19.43 -12.18
C ASP A 255 15.60 18.65 -12.35
N ILE A 256 15.34 18.12 -13.55
CA ILE A 256 14.16 17.26 -13.80
C ILE A 256 14.34 15.92 -13.10
N PHE A 257 15.53 15.32 -13.19
CA PHE A 257 15.88 14.10 -12.48
C PHE A 257 15.68 14.24 -10.97
N ALA A 258 16.23 15.31 -10.37
CA ALA A 258 16.09 15.55 -8.93
C ALA A 258 14.62 15.71 -8.52
N LYS A 259 13.82 16.45 -9.30
CA LYS A 259 12.38 16.64 -9.04
C LYS A 259 11.60 15.32 -9.11
N GLU A 260 11.86 14.51 -10.12
CA GLU A 260 11.14 13.25 -10.32
C GLU A 260 11.56 12.16 -9.32
N LEU A 261 12.84 12.13 -8.95
CA LEU A 261 13.33 11.20 -7.93
C LEU A 261 12.85 11.59 -6.53
N ALA A 262 12.60 12.88 -6.26
CA ALA A 262 12.09 13.36 -4.97
C ALA A 262 10.65 12.92 -4.65
N PHE A 263 9.96 12.28 -5.60
CA PHE A 263 8.69 11.58 -5.32
C PHE A 263 8.89 10.19 -4.72
N THR A 264 10.11 9.66 -4.68
CA THR A 264 10.44 8.41 -3.98
C THR A 264 10.67 8.66 -2.49
N SER A 265 10.78 7.60 -1.67
CA SER A 265 11.17 7.74 -0.27
C SER A 265 12.69 7.73 -0.02
N PHE A 266 13.50 7.85 -1.07
CA PHE A 266 14.96 7.94 -0.97
C PHE A 266 15.41 9.35 -0.61
N GLU A 267 16.45 9.45 0.22
CA GLU A 267 17.16 10.69 0.50
C GLU A 267 18.12 10.99 -0.66
N ILE A 268 17.94 12.16 -1.29
CA ILE A 268 18.66 12.51 -2.53
C ILE A 268 19.65 13.63 -2.24
N GLU A 269 20.90 13.43 -2.64
CA GLU A 269 21.93 14.46 -2.52
C GLU A 269 22.62 14.71 -3.86
N ARG A 270 22.96 15.97 -4.11
CA ARG A 270 23.79 16.39 -5.25
C ARG A 270 25.24 16.45 -4.76
N VAL A 271 26.08 15.52 -5.21
CA VAL A 271 27.43 15.32 -4.67
C VAL A 271 28.44 16.24 -5.34
N SER A 272 28.47 16.28 -6.67
CA SER A 272 29.39 17.12 -7.44
C SER A 272 28.79 17.60 -8.75
N LYS A 273 29.36 18.67 -9.28
CA LYS A 273 28.99 19.25 -10.57
C LYS A 273 30.25 19.53 -11.38
N THR A 274 30.24 19.06 -12.61
CA THR A 274 31.19 19.43 -13.66
C THR A 274 30.45 20.27 -14.71
N ASP A 275 31.16 20.76 -15.73
CA ASP A 275 30.57 21.58 -16.79
C ASP A 275 29.41 20.88 -17.50
N ASN A 276 29.47 19.55 -17.64
CA ASN A 276 28.50 18.77 -18.43
C ASN A 276 27.68 17.76 -17.64
N ARG A 277 28.07 17.42 -16.41
CA ARG A 277 27.44 16.35 -15.61
C ARG A 277 27.32 16.71 -14.15
N VAL A 278 26.30 16.14 -13.51
CA VAL A 278 26.04 16.21 -12.08
C VAL A 278 25.98 14.80 -11.52
N THR A 279 26.66 14.56 -10.41
CA THR A 279 26.57 13.30 -9.68
C THR A 279 25.52 13.40 -8.58
N PHE A 280 24.73 12.35 -8.43
CA PHE A 280 23.72 12.25 -7.37
C PHE A 280 23.87 10.94 -6.61
N THR A 281 23.53 11.01 -5.33
CA THR A 281 23.28 9.84 -4.48
C THR A 281 21.80 9.77 -4.13
N ALA A 282 21.27 8.55 -4.02
CA ALA A 282 19.94 8.29 -3.47
C ALA A 282 20.08 7.18 -2.43
N ALA A 283 19.80 7.48 -1.16
CA ALA A 283 19.99 6.57 -0.04
C ALA A 283 18.65 6.17 0.59
N LYS A 284 18.54 4.91 1.02
CA LYS A 284 17.40 4.40 1.80
C LYS A 284 17.86 3.31 2.75
N THR A 285 17.36 3.34 3.98
CA THR A 285 17.58 2.28 4.97
C THR A 285 16.50 1.21 4.82
N GLU A 286 16.86 0.04 4.34
CA GLU A 286 15.94 -1.09 4.14
C GLU A 286 16.69 -2.43 4.20
N ALA A 287 15.95 -3.53 4.29
CA ALA A 287 16.51 -4.87 4.15
C ALA A 287 17.21 -5.04 2.80
N LEU A 288 18.47 -5.48 2.82
CA LEU A 288 19.25 -5.75 1.59
C LEU A 288 18.59 -6.79 0.67
N ALA A 289 17.73 -7.66 1.23
CA ALA A 289 16.91 -8.60 0.44
C ALA A 289 16.01 -7.90 -0.60
N GLN A 290 15.73 -6.60 -0.41
CA GLN A 290 14.92 -5.79 -1.32
C GLN A 290 15.70 -5.14 -2.47
N ILE A 291 17.01 -5.38 -2.58
CA ILE A 291 17.86 -4.67 -3.55
C ILE A 291 17.45 -4.88 -5.02
N ASP A 292 16.78 -5.98 -5.36
CA ASP A 292 16.36 -6.22 -6.75
C ASP A 292 15.39 -5.14 -7.23
N TYR A 293 14.35 -4.82 -6.43
CA TYR A 293 13.39 -3.78 -6.79
C TYR A 293 14.06 -2.40 -6.79
N GLN A 294 14.89 -2.09 -5.78
CA GLN A 294 15.52 -0.78 -5.68
C GLN A 294 16.45 -0.53 -6.87
N SER A 295 17.35 -1.49 -7.16
CA SER A 295 18.28 -1.38 -8.29
C SER A 295 17.57 -1.33 -9.64
N HIS A 296 16.41 -1.99 -9.78
CA HIS A 296 15.55 -1.88 -10.96
C HIS A 296 14.97 -0.47 -11.08
N LEU A 297 14.33 0.04 -10.03
CA LEU A 297 13.74 1.39 -10.03
C LEU A 297 14.81 2.44 -10.37
N MET A 298 15.97 2.35 -9.72
CA MET A 298 17.09 3.27 -9.94
C MET A 298 17.70 3.14 -11.33
N SER A 299 17.80 1.92 -11.88
CA SER A 299 18.27 1.76 -13.27
C SER A 299 17.30 2.39 -14.27
N MET A 300 15.98 2.36 -14.04
CA MET A 300 14.99 3.00 -14.91
C MET A 300 15.09 4.54 -14.86
N TYR A 301 15.26 5.13 -13.68
CA TYR A 301 15.57 6.55 -13.55
C TYR A 301 16.88 6.92 -14.26
N GLY A 302 17.92 6.09 -14.09
CA GLY A 302 19.18 6.23 -14.80
C GLY A 302 18.97 6.23 -16.31
N LYS A 303 18.30 5.22 -16.85
CA LYS A 303 18.03 5.07 -18.29
C LYS A 303 17.23 6.24 -18.86
N LYS A 304 16.29 6.79 -18.10
CA LYS A 304 15.46 7.93 -18.53
C LYS A 304 16.23 9.25 -18.58
N TYR A 305 17.08 9.52 -17.58
CA TYR A 305 17.65 10.85 -17.39
C TYR A 305 19.17 10.94 -17.59
N GLY A 306 19.90 9.84 -17.54
CA GLY A 306 21.37 9.81 -17.62
C GLY A 306 21.96 8.41 -17.47
N ALA A 307 22.77 8.19 -16.43
CA ALA A 307 23.38 6.90 -16.14
C ALA A 307 23.21 6.52 -14.66
N TYR A 308 22.81 5.28 -14.42
CA TYR A 308 22.87 4.63 -13.11
C TYR A 308 24.19 3.87 -13.00
N ILE A 309 25.02 4.24 -12.03
CA ILE A 309 26.39 3.72 -11.87
C ILE A 309 26.40 2.45 -11.01
N GLY A 310 25.44 2.33 -10.09
CA GLY A 310 25.28 1.17 -9.22
C GLY A 310 24.95 1.58 -7.79
N TRP A 311 25.16 0.65 -6.86
CA TRP A 311 24.86 0.85 -5.44
C TRP A 311 25.96 0.31 -4.53
N SER A 312 25.97 0.78 -3.29
CA SER A 312 26.73 0.24 -2.16
C SER A 312 25.81 0.11 -0.95
N CYS A 313 26.19 -0.72 0.02
CA CYS A 313 25.48 -0.81 1.28
C CYS A 313 26.43 -0.74 2.47
N VAL A 314 25.97 -0.10 3.54
CA VAL A 314 26.60 -0.13 4.87
C VAL A 314 25.57 -0.70 5.84
N ARG A 315 25.97 -1.58 6.77
CA ARG A 315 25.04 -2.06 7.81
C ARG A 315 24.50 -0.86 8.57
N GLY A 316 23.18 -0.84 8.80
CA GLY A 316 22.62 0.09 9.77
C GLY A 316 23.14 -0.29 11.15
N ASP A 317 23.52 0.71 11.95
CA ASP A 317 23.88 0.53 13.35
C ASP A 317 22.71 -0.01 14.19
#